data_AF-A0A061E4D6-F1
#
_entry.id   AF-A0A061E4D6-F1
#
_cell.length_a   1.000
_cell.length_b   1.000
_cell.length_c   1.000
_cell.angle_alpha   90.00
_cell.angle_beta   90.00
_cell.angle_gamma   90.00
#
_symmetry.space_group_name_H-M   'P 1'
#
loop_
_entity.id
_entity.type
_entity.pdbx_description
1 polymer ?
#
loop_
_entity_poly.entity_id
_entity_poly.type
_entity_poly.pdbx_seq_one_letter_code
_entity_poly.pdbx_strand_id
1 'polypeptide(L)'
;MQVLKPFICVIEKIEQLFNNFLWGGSASSKKIHWAAWNKITLPSSEGGLDIRGLGDMFEAFSMKLWWRFQTCNSSWSKFMKAKYCYGRIPRYTQPKRHDSQTWKRMLACCPVIEQHMRCKIGKGELFFWHDCWMDDEPLINHFPAFSSSMTQVCYFFNNNEWDVDKLNTMLSEKMVAEILKIPFNTSSTDMAYWVPTSDGDFTTKSKHNCQIAAGGGLFRDHTSTMIFGFSENFGPYNSLQAELMALHREKKTRLQIISQIKGICTKTYM
;
A
#
# COMPACT_ATOMS: atom_id res chain seq x y z
N MET A 1 1.26 -7.50 24.06
CA MET A 1 -0.18 -7.36 24.34
C MET A 1 -0.95 -7.84 23.11
N GLN A 2 -1.61 -9.01 23.18
CA GLN A 2 -2.46 -9.47 22.07
C GLN A 2 -3.75 -8.64 22.09
N VAL A 3 -3.91 -7.75 21.12
CA VAL A 3 -5.21 -7.14 20.83
C VAL A 3 -6.02 -8.22 20.12
N LEU A 4 -7.06 -8.80 20.72
CA LEU A 4 -8.01 -9.66 20.00
C LEU A 4 -8.88 -8.77 19.10
N LYS A 5 -9.27 -9.22 17.90
CA LYS A 5 -10.29 -8.52 17.11
C LYS A 5 -11.63 -8.75 17.84
N PRO A 6 -12.28 -7.71 18.39
CA PRO A 6 -13.56 -7.89 19.07
C PRO A 6 -14.62 -8.36 18.07
N PHE A 7 -15.67 -9.01 18.57
CA PHE A 7 -16.84 -9.29 17.76
C PHE A 7 -17.42 -8.00 17.19
N ILE A 8 -17.98 -8.07 15.98
CA ILE A 8 -18.56 -6.90 15.28
C ILE A 8 -19.60 -6.22 16.17
N CYS A 9 -20.45 -6.99 16.86
CA CYS A 9 -21.44 -6.44 17.79
C CYS A 9 -20.83 -5.62 18.94
N VAL A 10 -19.62 -5.98 19.40
CA VAL A 10 -18.91 -5.23 20.44
C VAL A 10 -18.39 -3.92 19.87
N ILE A 11 -17.84 -3.94 18.65
CA ILE A 11 -17.39 -2.72 17.96
C ILE A 11 -18.58 -1.78 17.76
N GLU A 12 -19.68 -2.27 17.19
CA GLU A 12 -20.90 -1.49 16.98
C GLU A 12 -21.44 -0.93 18.28
N LYS A 13 -21.41 -1.70 19.38
CA LYS A 13 -21.88 -1.22 20.68
C LYS A 13 -21.01 -0.10 21.23
N ILE A 14 -19.68 -0.19 21.07
CA ILE A 14 -18.76 0.87 21.49
C ILE A 14 -18.94 2.11 20.60
N GLU A 15 -19.10 1.95 19.28
CA GLU A 15 -19.37 3.07 18.38
C GLU A 15 -20.71 3.75 18.67
N GLN A 16 -21.75 2.99 19.06
CA GLN A 16 -23.00 3.56 19.57
C GLN A 16 -22.77 4.38 20.84
N LEU A 17 -21.95 3.90 21.78
CA LEU A 17 -21.61 4.65 23.00
C LEU A 17 -20.86 5.95 22.66
N PHE A 18 -19.91 5.90 21.71
CA PHE A 18 -19.21 7.10 21.25
C PHE A 18 -20.15 8.10 20.57
N ASN A 19 -21.06 7.62 19.72
CA ASN A 19 -22.05 8.47 19.05
C ASN A 19 -23.02 9.11 20.06
N ASN A 20 -23.52 8.34 21.03
CA ASN A 20 -24.37 8.87 22.09
C ASN A 20 -23.63 9.91 22.94
N PHE A 21 -22.38 9.62 23.32
CA PHE A 21 -21.55 10.56 24.07
C PHE A 21 -21.36 11.87 23.31
N LEU A 22 -21.04 11.80 22.01
CA LEU A 22 -20.81 12.97 21.16
C LEU A 22 -22.04 13.90 21.09
N TRP A 23 -23.24 13.33 21.05
CA TRP A 23 -24.50 14.08 20.99
C TRP A 23 -25.13 14.34 22.37
N GLY A 24 -24.43 14.05 23.46
CA GLY A 24 -24.92 14.25 24.82
C GLY A 24 -26.13 13.36 25.20
N GLY A 25 -26.30 12.24 24.48
CA GLY A 25 -27.26 11.20 24.81
C GLY A 25 -26.82 10.38 26.03
N SER A 26 -27.80 9.91 26.80
CA SER A 26 -27.59 8.98 27.92
C SER A 26 -28.46 7.74 27.74
N ALA A 27 -28.24 6.72 28.58
CA ALA A 27 -29.10 5.53 28.59
C ALA A 27 -30.59 5.88 28.87
N SER A 28 -30.83 6.98 29.58
CA SER A 28 -32.17 7.45 29.98
C SER A 28 -32.73 8.56 29.09
N SER A 29 -31.92 9.22 28.26
CA SER A 29 -32.37 10.33 27.40
C SER A 29 -31.74 10.27 26.01
N LYS A 30 -32.58 10.11 24.99
CA LYS A 30 -32.14 10.18 23.59
C LYS A 30 -32.07 11.64 23.16
N LYS A 31 -30.92 12.05 22.61
CA LYS A 31 -30.74 13.36 21.98
C LYS A 31 -30.79 13.22 20.46
N ILE A 32 -31.09 14.30 19.76
CA ILE A 32 -31.08 14.33 18.29
C ILE A 32 -29.63 14.14 17.81
N HIS A 33 -29.41 13.17 16.94
CA HIS A 33 -28.12 13.00 16.25
C HIS A 33 -28.16 13.83 14.97
N TRP A 34 -27.33 14.86 14.88
CA TRP A 34 -27.32 15.79 13.73
C TRP A 34 -26.58 15.22 12.51
N ALA A 35 -25.76 14.19 12.71
CA ALA A 35 -25.09 13.47 11.64
C ALA A 35 -24.97 11.97 11.98
N ALA A 36 -24.90 11.14 10.95
CA ALA A 36 -24.66 9.72 11.09
C ALA A 36 -23.20 9.44 11.49
N TRP A 37 -22.96 8.44 12.34
CA TRP A 37 -21.62 8.13 12.87
C TRP A 37 -20.58 7.91 11.76
N ASN A 38 -20.95 7.17 10.72
CA ASN A 38 -20.09 6.90 9.58
C ASN A 38 -19.67 8.15 8.79
N LYS A 39 -20.47 9.23 8.82
CA LYS A 39 -20.10 10.53 8.21
C LYS A 39 -19.19 11.32 9.12
N ILE A 40 -19.45 11.27 10.43
CA ILE A 40 -18.63 11.94 11.44
C ILE A 40 -17.21 11.37 11.46
N THR A 41 -17.08 10.07 11.23
CA THR A 41 -15.77 9.40 11.27
C THR A 41 -14.91 9.60 10.03
N LEU A 42 -15.39 10.34 9.03
CA LEU A 42 -14.61 10.68 7.85
C LEU A 42 -13.55 11.75 8.19
N PRO A 43 -12.51 11.89 7.35
CA PRO A 43 -11.60 13.02 7.43
C PRO A 43 -12.34 14.36 7.33
N SER A 44 -11.78 15.42 7.92
CA SER A 44 -12.35 16.77 7.81
C SER A 44 -12.35 17.30 6.38
N SER A 45 -11.44 16.84 5.52
CA SER A 45 -11.45 17.10 4.07
C SER A 45 -12.67 16.50 3.37
N GLU A 46 -13.29 15.46 3.94
CA GLU A 46 -14.48 14.78 3.42
C GLU A 46 -15.76 15.18 4.19
N GLY A 47 -15.68 16.24 5.01
CA GLY A 47 -16.82 16.76 5.78
C GLY A 47 -17.10 16.02 7.10
N GLY A 48 -16.16 15.20 7.58
CA GLY A 48 -16.21 14.58 8.90
C GLY A 48 -15.47 15.38 9.98
N LEU A 49 -15.32 14.78 11.16
CA LEU A 49 -14.69 15.39 12.34
C LEU A 49 -13.28 14.87 12.63
N ASP A 50 -12.64 14.18 11.67
CA ASP A 50 -11.33 13.52 11.86
C ASP A 50 -11.31 12.49 13.01
N ILE A 51 -12.49 12.00 13.42
CA ILE A 51 -12.62 10.93 14.43
C ILE A 51 -12.47 9.59 13.74
N ARG A 52 -11.51 8.77 14.13
CA ARG A 52 -11.36 7.45 13.50
C ARG A 52 -12.43 6.45 13.97
N GLY A 53 -13.11 5.84 13.02
CA GLY A 53 -13.95 4.66 13.27
C GLY A 53 -13.13 3.52 13.88
N LEU A 54 -13.75 2.71 14.73
CA LEU A 54 -13.06 1.61 15.40
C LEU A 54 -12.62 0.54 14.39
N GLY A 55 -13.44 0.27 13.37
CA GLY A 55 -13.09 -0.61 12.26
C GLY A 55 -11.78 -0.19 11.58
N ASP A 56 -11.66 1.09 11.24
CA ASP A 56 -10.46 1.65 10.63
C ASP A 56 -9.23 1.57 11.52
N MET A 57 -9.39 1.83 12.81
CA MET A 57 -8.32 1.67 13.78
C MET A 57 -7.86 0.21 13.88
N PHE A 58 -8.77 -0.76 13.90
CA PHE A 58 -8.42 -2.18 13.94
C PHE A 58 -7.62 -2.62 12.71
N GLU A 59 -7.99 -2.15 11.52
CA GLU A 59 -7.23 -2.41 10.30
C GLU A 59 -5.86 -1.74 10.35
N ALA A 60 -5.79 -0.45 10.73
CA ALA A 60 -4.52 0.26 10.85
C ALA A 60 -3.56 -0.42 11.84
N PHE A 61 -4.08 -0.92 12.96
CA PHE A 61 -3.28 -1.69 13.92
C PHE A 61 -2.86 -3.06 13.37
N SER A 62 -3.70 -3.70 12.55
CA SER A 62 -3.34 -4.95 11.87
C SER A 62 -2.19 -4.72 10.90
N MET A 63 -2.25 -3.62 10.14
CA MET A 63 -1.17 -3.21 9.24
C MET A 63 0.12 -2.87 9.98
N LYS A 64 0.01 -2.09 11.07
CA LYS A 64 1.16 -1.81 11.95
C LYS A 64 1.79 -3.08 12.49
N LEU A 65 0.97 -4.08 12.81
CA LEU A 65 1.44 -5.35 13.34
C LEU A 65 2.16 -6.18 12.28
N TRP A 66 1.66 -6.19 11.04
CA TRP A 66 2.36 -6.79 9.89
C TRP A 66 3.69 -6.09 9.60
N TRP A 67 3.69 -4.76 9.57
CA TRP A 67 4.90 -3.95 9.41
C TRP A 67 5.97 -4.36 10.44
N ARG A 68 5.63 -4.33 11.73
CA ARG A 68 6.55 -4.72 12.80
C ARG A 68 6.98 -6.18 12.70
N PHE A 69 6.11 -7.07 12.22
CA PHE A 69 6.46 -8.46 12.01
C PHE A 69 7.56 -8.63 10.95
N GLN A 70 7.50 -7.85 9.87
CA GLN A 70 8.50 -7.86 8.81
C GLN A 70 9.81 -7.19 9.28
N THR A 71 9.72 -5.97 9.83
CA THR A 71 10.86 -5.07 10.03
C THR A 71 11.55 -5.18 11.39
N CYS A 72 10.82 -5.53 12.45
CA CYS A 72 11.39 -5.54 13.80
C CYS A 72 12.05 -6.89 14.09
N ASN A 73 13.23 -6.90 14.69
CA ASN A 73 13.91 -8.11 15.16
C ASN A 73 13.57 -8.46 16.63
N SER A 74 12.29 -8.42 16.98
CA SER A 74 11.81 -8.70 18.34
C SER A 74 11.61 -10.20 18.61
N SER A 75 11.61 -10.63 19.87
CA SER A 75 11.28 -12.02 20.23
C SER A 75 9.90 -12.45 19.70
N TRP A 76 8.94 -11.51 19.68
CA TRP A 76 7.61 -11.76 19.12
C TRP A 76 7.67 -12.03 17.61
N SER A 77 8.36 -11.21 16.83
CA SER A 77 8.46 -11.40 15.37
C SER A 77 9.25 -12.67 15.02
N LYS A 78 10.33 -12.97 15.74
CA LYS A 78 11.06 -14.26 15.62
C LYS A 78 10.15 -15.46 15.86
N PHE A 79 9.40 -15.44 16.96
CA PHE A 79 8.42 -16.49 17.27
C PHE A 79 7.35 -16.63 16.18
N MET A 80 6.79 -15.52 15.70
CA MET A 80 5.78 -15.54 14.64
C MET A 80 6.33 -16.11 13.33
N LYS A 81 7.54 -15.71 12.93
CA LYS A 81 8.22 -16.23 11.72
C LYS A 81 8.47 -17.73 11.85
N ALA A 82 8.98 -18.19 12.99
CA ALA A 82 9.22 -19.61 13.25
C ALA A 82 7.93 -20.45 13.27
N LYS A 83 6.85 -19.92 13.87
CA LYS A 83 5.58 -20.63 14.01
C LYS A 83 4.81 -20.74 12.69
N TYR A 84 4.75 -19.67 11.90
CA TYR A 84 3.84 -19.58 10.75
C TYR A 84 4.54 -19.64 9.40
N CYS A 85 5.81 -19.24 9.30
CA CYS A 85 6.52 -19.06 8.03
C CYS A 85 7.68 -20.05 7.84
N TYR A 86 7.71 -21.16 8.60
CA TYR A 86 8.78 -22.14 8.47
C TYR A 86 8.84 -22.71 7.05
N GLY A 87 9.97 -22.50 6.36
CA GLY A 87 10.18 -22.91 4.96
C GLY A 87 9.26 -22.20 3.96
N ARG A 88 8.72 -21.02 4.29
CA ARG A 88 7.79 -20.27 3.44
C ARG A 88 8.06 -18.78 3.51
N ILE A 89 7.84 -18.09 2.40
CA ILE A 89 7.86 -16.63 2.37
C ILE A 89 6.57 -16.12 3.02
N PRO A 90 6.64 -15.17 3.98
CA PRO A 90 5.50 -14.80 4.81
C PRO A 90 4.22 -14.47 4.04
N ARG A 91 4.32 -13.70 2.96
CA ARG A 91 3.16 -13.25 2.17
C ARG A 91 2.42 -14.34 1.40
N TYR A 92 3.06 -15.48 1.15
CA TYR A 92 2.41 -16.64 0.50
C TYR A 92 1.85 -17.64 1.52
N THR A 93 1.99 -17.35 2.82
CA THR A 93 1.43 -18.19 3.86
C THR A 93 -0.09 -18.11 3.85
N GLN A 94 -0.75 -19.26 3.73
CA GLN A 94 -2.20 -19.35 3.79
C GLN A 94 -2.69 -19.54 5.24
N PRO A 95 -3.78 -18.88 5.66
CA PRO A 95 -4.32 -19.02 7.01
C PRO A 95 -4.94 -20.42 7.22
N LYS A 96 -4.59 -21.06 8.33
CA LYS A 96 -5.17 -22.35 8.74
C LYS A 96 -6.31 -22.16 9.74
N ARG A 97 -7.19 -23.16 9.85
CA ARG A 97 -8.34 -23.13 10.79
C ARG A 97 -7.93 -22.81 12.23
N HIS A 98 -6.87 -23.44 12.72
CA HIS A 98 -6.39 -23.31 14.09
C HIS A 98 -5.37 -22.19 14.30
N ASP A 99 -5.09 -21.39 13.26
CA ASP A 99 -4.20 -20.24 13.42
C ASP A 99 -4.85 -19.17 14.30
N SER A 100 -4.00 -18.43 15.02
CA SER A 100 -4.46 -17.32 15.86
C SER A 100 -5.19 -16.27 15.03
N GLN A 101 -6.22 -15.65 15.61
CA GLN A 101 -6.96 -14.57 14.95
C GLN A 101 -6.06 -13.39 14.58
N THR A 102 -5.04 -13.14 15.39
CA THR A 102 -4.00 -12.13 15.14
C THR A 102 -3.21 -12.43 13.86
N TRP A 103 -2.83 -13.68 13.62
CA TRP A 103 -2.14 -14.06 12.39
C TRP A 103 -3.04 -13.94 11.17
N LYS A 104 -4.29 -14.40 11.27
CA LYS A 104 -5.27 -14.32 10.17
C LYS A 104 -5.53 -12.88 9.73
N ARG A 105 -5.73 -11.96 10.67
CA ARG A 105 -5.95 -10.53 10.32
C ARG A 105 -4.70 -9.86 9.73
N MET A 106 -3.52 -10.30 10.16
CA MET A 106 -2.24 -9.83 9.65
C MET A 106 -2.07 -10.25 8.18
N LEU A 107 -2.38 -11.52 7.87
CA LEU A 107 -2.41 -12.01 6.49
C LEU A 107 -3.47 -11.29 5.64
N ALA A 108 -4.64 -10.99 6.20
CA ALA A 108 -5.69 -10.30 5.47
C ALA A 108 -5.29 -8.89 4.99
N CYS A 109 -4.44 -8.18 5.72
CA CYS A 109 -3.94 -6.86 5.31
C CYS A 109 -2.64 -6.91 4.49
N CYS A 110 -1.99 -8.07 4.39
CA CYS A 110 -0.72 -8.24 3.67
C CYS A 110 -0.78 -7.68 2.22
N PRO A 111 -1.78 -8.01 1.37
CA PRO A 111 -1.82 -7.52 -0.01
C PRO A 111 -1.82 -5.99 -0.13
N VAL A 112 -2.47 -5.30 0.81
CA VAL A 112 -2.54 -3.83 0.82
C VAL A 112 -1.21 -3.22 1.24
N ILE A 113 -0.50 -3.85 2.18
CA ILE A 113 0.77 -3.34 2.70
C ILE A 113 1.88 -3.50 1.67
N GLU A 114 1.95 -4.66 1.01
CA GLU A 114 3.01 -4.97 0.06
C GLU A 114 3.01 -4.01 -1.15
N GLN A 115 1.85 -3.44 -1.51
CA GLN A 115 1.76 -2.40 -2.54
C GLN A 115 2.55 -1.13 -2.19
N HIS A 116 2.69 -0.82 -0.91
CA HIS A 116 3.26 0.43 -0.40
C HIS A 116 4.58 0.24 0.36
N MET A 117 5.03 -1.00 0.50
CA MET A 117 6.25 -1.36 1.19
C MET A 117 7.36 -1.60 0.19
N ARG A 118 8.51 -0.97 0.43
CA ARG A 118 9.74 -1.17 -0.33
C ARG A 118 10.88 -1.48 0.62
N CYS A 119 11.94 -2.08 0.11
CA CYS A 119 13.08 -2.47 0.91
C CYS A 119 14.36 -1.84 0.36
N LYS A 120 15.18 -1.33 1.27
CA LYS A 120 16.56 -0.95 0.99
C LYS A 120 17.48 -2.07 1.48
N ILE A 121 18.43 -2.44 0.62
CA ILE A 121 19.36 -3.53 0.87
C ILE A 121 20.42 -3.08 1.91
N GLY A 122 20.59 -3.91 2.93
CA GLY A 122 21.67 -3.87 3.92
C GLY A 122 22.46 -5.17 3.88
N LYS A 123 22.17 -6.07 4.84
CA LYS A 123 22.75 -7.42 4.94
C LYS A 123 22.29 -8.37 3.83
N GLY A 124 21.20 -8.07 3.15
CA GLY A 124 20.67 -8.89 2.06
C GLY A 124 19.88 -10.11 2.54
N GLU A 125 19.26 -10.06 3.72
CA GLU A 125 18.38 -11.13 4.23
C GLU A 125 17.01 -11.15 3.51
N LEU A 126 16.75 -10.15 2.68
CA LEU A 126 15.60 -10.03 1.78
C LEU A 126 15.54 -11.18 0.78
N PHE A 127 14.33 -11.58 0.39
CA PHE A 127 14.11 -12.57 -0.66
C PHE A 127 14.29 -11.93 -2.03
N PHE A 128 15.27 -12.41 -2.80
CA PHE A 128 15.70 -11.80 -4.06
C PHE A 128 14.57 -11.66 -5.07
N TRP A 129 13.75 -12.70 -5.24
CA TRP A 129 12.64 -12.66 -6.20
C TRP A 129 11.39 -12.01 -5.65
N HIS A 130 11.26 -11.96 -4.32
CA HIS A 130 9.99 -11.70 -3.69
C HIS A 130 9.92 -10.32 -3.05
N ASP A 131 10.96 -9.78 -2.46
CA ASP A 131 10.85 -8.44 -1.86
C ASP A 131 11.04 -7.34 -2.93
N CYS A 132 10.37 -6.18 -2.75
CA CYS A 132 10.51 -5.02 -3.62
C CYS A 132 11.76 -4.20 -3.23
N TRP A 133 12.94 -4.74 -3.53
CA TRP A 133 14.23 -4.11 -3.22
C TRP A 133 14.89 -3.42 -4.42
N MET A 134 14.52 -3.81 -5.64
CA MET A 134 15.06 -3.24 -6.88
C MET A 134 14.17 -2.10 -7.39
N ASP A 135 12.89 -2.40 -7.58
CA ASP A 135 11.90 -1.51 -8.19
C ASP A 135 10.59 -1.49 -7.38
N ASP A 136 9.56 -0.88 -7.95
CA ASP A 136 8.23 -0.81 -7.36
C ASP A 136 7.51 -2.16 -7.24
N GLU A 137 7.93 -3.14 -8.03
CA GLU A 137 7.37 -4.47 -8.04
C GLU A 137 8.44 -5.52 -7.78
N PRO A 138 8.06 -6.68 -7.21
CA PRO A 138 9.00 -7.74 -6.96
C PRO A 138 9.36 -8.47 -8.26
N LEU A 139 10.61 -8.89 -8.39
CA LEU A 139 11.14 -9.49 -9.62
C LEU A 139 10.36 -10.73 -10.07
N ILE A 140 9.74 -11.46 -9.13
CA ILE A 140 8.91 -12.62 -9.43
C ILE A 140 7.81 -12.36 -10.47
N ASN A 141 7.30 -11.12 -10.55
CA ASN A 141 6.28 -10.74 -11.54
C ASN A 141 6.79 -10.87 -12.97
N HIS A 142 8.09 -10.66 -13.20
CA HIS A 142 8.75 -10.78 -14.50
C HIS A 142 9.40 -12.15 -14.70
N PHE A 143 9.71 -12.86 -13.62
CA PHE A 143 10.40 -14.15 -13.65
C PHE A 143 9.65 -15.25 -12.88
N PRO A 144 8.45 -15.65 -13.34
CA PRO A 144 7.58 -16.59 -12.62
C PRO A 144 8.22 -17.98 -12.40
N ALA A 145 9.23 -18.34 -13.18
CA ALA A 145 10.00 -19.57 -13.02
C ALA A 145 10.65 -19.71 -11.62
N PHE A 146 10.88 -18.59 -10.92
CA PHE A 146 11.47 -18.58 -9.58
C PHE A 146 10.44 -18.48 -8.45
N SER A 147 9.17 -18.81 -8.69
CA SER A 147 8.08 -18.68 -7.68
C SER A 147 8.34 -19.44 -6.38
N SER A 148 9.11 -20.51 -6.45
CA SER A 148 9.46 -21.36 -5.30
C SER A 148 10.85 -21.04 -4.73
N SER A 149 11.56 -20.05 -5.30
CA SER A 149 12.91 -19.72 -4.88
C SER A 149 12.89 -18.94 -3.56
N MET A 150 13.63 -19.43 -2.57
CA MET A 150 13.87 -18.71 -1.31
C MET A 150 15.24 -18.04 -1.29
N THR A 151 15.87 -17.84 -2.45
CA THR A 151 17.19 -17.23 -2.55
C THR A 151 17.17 -15.83 -1.95
N GLN A 152 18.12 -15.57 -1.04
CA GLN A 152 18.29 -14.26 -0.44
C GLN A 152 19.20 -13.39 -1.29
N VAL A 153 19.07 -12.06 -1.16
CA VAL A 153 19.90 -11.10 -1.88
C VAL A 153 21.39 -11.30 -1.59
N CYS A 154 21.73 -11.64 -0.34
CA CYS A 154 23.12 -11.85 0.08
C CYS A 154 23.84 -13.01 -0.61
N TYR A 155 23.11 -13.95 -1.22
CA TYR A 155 23.70 -15.02 -2.03
C TYR A 155 24.50 -14.47 -3.23
N PHE A 156 24.07 -13.31 -3.74
CA PHE A 156 24.69 -12.60 -4.85
C PHE A 156 25.74 -11.59 -4.38
N PHE A 157 26.24 -11.69 -3.16
CA PHE A 157 27.35 -10.85 -2.69
C PHE A 157 28.69 -11.58 -2.79
N ASN A 158 29.75 -10.84 -3.09
CA ASN A 158 31.14 -11.24 -3.03
C ASN A 158 31.96 -10.09 -2.44
N ASN A 159 32.54 -10.26 -1.24
CA ASN A 159 33.40 -9.27 -0.58
C ASN A 159 32.87 -7.83 -0.56
N ASN A 160 31.60 -7.63 -0.18
CA ASN A 160 30.85 -6.36 -0.19
C ASN A 160 30.51 -5.77 -1.57
N GLU A 161 30.72 -6.52 -2.64
CA GLU A 161 30.26 -6.17 -3.98
C GLU A 161 29.25 -7.20 -4.50
N TRP A 162 28.56 -6.84 -5.59
CA TRP A 162 27.69 -7.79 -6.28
C TRP A 162 28.53 -8.84 -7.03
N ASP A 163 28.13 -10.09 -6.90
CA ASP A 163 28.67 -11.20 -7.67
C ASP A 163 28.03 -11.21 -9.06
N VAL A 164 28.69 -10.50 -9.99
CA VAL A 164 28.22 -10.30 -11.37
C VAL A 164 28.04 -11.62 -12.11
N ASP A 165 28.95 -12.57 -11.90
CA ASP A 165 28.91 -13.88 -12.55
C ASP A 165 27.66 -14.65 -12.13
N LYS A 166 27.37 -14.71 -10.81
CA LYS A 166 26.13 -15.33 -10.31
C LYS A 166 24.89 -14.62 -10.84
N LEU A 167 24.87 -13.29 -10.90
CA LEU A 167 23.72 -12.54 -11.40
C LEU A 167 23.46 -12.83 -12.88
N ASN A 168 24.50 -12.86 -13.71
CA ASN A 168 24.40 -13.17 -15.14
C ASN A 168 23.94 -14.61 -15.43
N THR A 169 24.09 -15.55 -14.48
CA THR A 169 23.51 -16.90 -14.64
C THR A 169 21.97 -16.90 -14.61
N MET A 170 21.36 -15.90 -13.98
CA MET A 170 19.91 -15.86 -13.73
C MET A 170 19.19 -14.70 -14.45
N LEU A 171 19.90 -13.61 -14.73
CA LEU A 171 19.35 -12.37 -15.26
C LEU A 171 20.09 -11.92 -16.52
N SER A 172 19.40 -11.15 -17.36
CA SER A 172 20.02 -10.51 -18.52
C SER A 172 21.02 -9.43 -18.11
N GLU A 173 22.08 -9.24 -18.91
CA GLU A 173 23.12 -8.21 -18.68
C GLU A 173 22.55 -6.81 -18.42
N LYS A 174 21.50 -6.42 -19.14
CA LYS A 174 20.83 -5.13 -18.96
C LYS A 174 20.28 -4.96 -17.54
N MET A 175 19.68 -6.01 -16.99
CA MET A 175 19.10 -5.97 -15.65
C MET A 175 20.18 -6.01 -14.57
N VAL A 176 21.23 -6.79 -14.81
CA VAL A 176 22.41 -6.80 -13.93
C VAL A 176 23.02 -5.41 -13.86
N ALA A 177 23.16 -4.71 -15.00
CA ALA A 177 23.66 -3.34 -15.02
C ALA A 177 22.82 -2.35 -14.19
N GLU A 178 21.51 -2.54 -14.07
CA GLU A 178 20.66 -1.75 -13.17
C GLU A 178 20.87 -2.14 -11.69
N ILE A 179 20.95 -3.45 -11.39
CA ILE A 179 21.21 -3.95 -10.02
C ILE A 179 22.54 -3.41 -9.48
N LEU A 180 23.58 -3.35 -10.32
CA LEU A 180 24.89 -2.83 -9.94
C LEU A 180 24.87 -1.35 -9.54
N LYS A 181 23.86 -0.57 -9.95
CA LYS A 181 23.70 0.83 -9.52
C LYS A 181 23.12 0.95 -8.11
N ILE A 182 22.57 -0.13 -7.55
CA ILE A 182 21.90 -0.09 -6.25
C ILE A 182 22.95 -0.18 -5.14
N PRO A 183 23.11 0.88 -4.34
CA PRO A 183 24.06 0.86 -3.24
C PRO A 183 23.51 0.02 -2.10
N PHE A 184 24.38 -0.80 -1.49
CA PHE A 184 24.06 -1.54 -0.28
C PHE A 184 25.22 -1.45 0.72
N ASN A 185 24.92 -1.76 1.98
CA ASN A 185 25.92 -1.81 3.04
C ASN A 185 25.65 -3.00 3.96
N THR A 186 26.52 -4.01 3.87
CA THR A 186 26.43 -5.26 4.64
C THR A 186 26.59 -5.08 6.15
N SER A 187 27.14 -3.94 6.59
CA SER A 187 27.22 -3.58 8.02
C SER A 187 25.88 -3.10 8.58
N SER A 188 24.96 -2.68 7.70
CA SER A 188 23.61 -2.22 8.08
C SER A 188 22.57 -3.32 7.89
N THR A 189 21.50 -3.31 8.69
CA THR A 189 20.37 -4.23 8.49
C THR A 189 19.52 -3.79 7.31
N ASP A 190 18.86 -4.74 6.62
CA ASP A 190 17.87 -4.40 5.61
C ASP A 190 16.76 -3.52 6.21
N MET A 191 16.34 -2.49 5.46
CA MET A 191 15.37 -1.51 5.95
C MET A 191 14.17 -1.47 5.03
N ALA A 192 12.99 -1.79 5.54
CA ALA A 192 11.78 -1.49 4.82
C ALA A 192 11.36 -0.04 5.05
N TYR A 193 10.83 0.59 4.01
CA TYR A 193 10.24 1.92 4.08
C TYR A 193 8.84 1.93 3.44
N TRP A 194 7.98 2.77 3.99
CA TRP A 194 6.59 2.95 3.59
C TRP A 194 6.51 4.13 2.63
N VAL A 195 6.21 3.86 1.36
CA VAL A 195 6.23 4.87 0.27
C VAL A 195 5.34 6.09 0.57
N PRO A 196 4.13 5.94 1.14
CA PRO A 196 3.27 7.08 1.44
C PRO A 196 3.76 8.07 2.50
N THR A 197 4.81 7.75 3.28
CA THR A 197 5.30 8.63 4.35
C THR A 197 6.69 9.18 4.06
N SER A 198 6.89 10.46 4.35
CA SER A 198 8.17 11.16 4.13
C SER A 198 9.29 10.68 5.05
N ASP A 199 8.95 10.13 6.22
CA ASP A 199 9.90 9.51 7.16
C ASP A 199 10.14 8.03 6.85
N GLY A 200 9.41 7.45 5.89
CA GLY A 200 9.50 6.04 5.50
C GLY A 200 8.95 5.07 6.54
N ASP A 201 8.38 5.55 7.65
CA ASP A 201 7.85 4.69 8.70
C ASP A 201 6.33 4.50 8.58
N PHE A 202 5.85 3.29 8.88
CA PHE A 202 4.41 3.07 8.97
C PHE A 202 3.82 3.76 10.21
N THR A 203 2.95 4.74 9.99
CA THR A 203 2.13 5.34 11.04
C THR A 203 0.65 5.02 10.83
N THR A 204 -0.12 4.88 11.91
CA THR A 204 -1.58 4.67 11.79
C THR A 204 -2.30 5.87 11.16
N LYS A 205 -1.66 7.05 11.13
CA LYS A 205 -2.13 8.25 10.43
C LYS A 205 -1.99 8.12 8.91
N SER A 206 -0.91 7.51 8.43
CA SER A 206 -0.62 7.35 7.00
C SER A 206 -1.64 6.48 6.24
N LYS A 207 -2.42 5.62 6.93
CA LYS A 207 -3.53 4.87 6.30
C LYS A 207 -4.56 5.81 5.65
N HIS A 208 -4.85 6.97 6.23
CA HIS A 208 -5.84 7.89 5.64
C HIS A 208 -5.29 8.60 4.40
N ASN A 209 -3.97 8.85 4.32
CA ASN A 209 -3.33 9.28 3.07
C ASN A 209 -3.26 8.15 2.03
N CYS A 210 -3.49 6.90 2.44
CA CYS A 210 -3.65 5.74 1.57
C CYS A 210 -5.10 5.59 1.07
N GLN A 211 -6.00 6.53 1.41
CA GLN A 211 -7.27 6.62 0.70
C GLN A 211 -6.97 6.94 -0.75
N ILE A 212 -7.58 6.11 -1.59
CA ILE A 212 -7.48 6.10 -3.02
C ILE A 212 -7.77 7.51 -3.55
N ALA A 213 -6.77 8.16 -4.11
CA ALA A 213 -7.01 9.41 -4.79
C ALA A 213 -7.70 9.11 -6.12
N ALA A 214 -8.99 9.42 -6.18
CA ALA A 214 -9.72 9.48 -7.43
C ALA A 214 -9.75 10.92 -7.89
N GLY A 215 -9.48 11.15 -9.17
CA GLY A 215 -9.67 12.47 -9.76
C GLY A 215 -10.46 12.33 -11.06
N GLY A 216 -11.26 13.35 -11.31
CA GLY A 216 -12.07 13.44 -12.50
C GLY A 216 -12.02 14.84 -13.08
N GLY A 217 -12.12 14.91 -14.40
CA GLY A 217 -12.17 16.16 -15.15
C GLY A 217 -13.42 16.19 -16.01
N LEU A 218 -14.06 17.35 -16.09
CA LEU A 218 -15.19 17.61 -16.99
C LEU A 218 -14.77 18.65 -18.02
N PHE A 219 -14.69 18.22 -19.28
CA PHE A 219 -14.54 19.13 -20.41
C PHE A 219 -15.90 19.62 -20.87
N ARG A 220 -16.04 20.94 -20.92
CA ARG A 220 -17.21 21.62 -21.48
C ARG A 220 -16.78 22.45 -22.69
N ASP A 221 -17.70 22.63 -23.63
CA ASP A 221 -17.51 23.59 -24.71
C ASP A 221 -17.71 25.04 -24.21
N HIS A 222 -17.57 26.00 -25.12
CA HIS A 222 -17.78 27.42 -24.84
C HIS A 222 -19.25 27.77 -24.51
N THR A 223 -20.19 26.85 -24.72
CA THR A 223 -21.61 26.97 -24.35
C THR A 223 -21.94 26.28 -23.02
N SER A 224 -20.91 25.80 -22.30
CA SER A 224 -21.03 25.01 -21.06
C SER A 224 -21.65 23.61 -21.24
N THR A 225 -21.80 23.13 -22.47
CA THR A 225 -22.25 21.77 -22.79
C THR A 225 -21.12 20.79 -22.54
N MET A 226 -21.40 19.69 -21.81
CA MET A 226 -20.40 18.68 -21.48
C MET A 226 -19.98 17.91 -22.73
N ILE A 227 -18.69 17.93 -23.05
CA ILE A 227 -18.09 17.19 -24.17
C ILE A 227 -17.61 15.81 -23.69
N PHE A 228 -16.89 15.77 -22.56
CA PHE A 228 -16.27 14.56 -22.05
C PHE A 228 -16.04 14.67 -20.54
N GLY A 229 -16.31 13.58 -19.82
CA GLY A 229 -15.97 13.44 -18.40
C GLY A 229 -15.17 12.18 -18.18
N PHE A 230 -14.19 12.23 -17.30
CA PHE A 230 -13.55 11.02 -16.80
C PHE A 230 -13.52 11.03 -15.28
N SER A 231 -13.50 9.82 -14.71
CA SER A 231 -13.24 9.57 -13.30
C SER A 231 -12.29 8.39 -13.27
N GLU A 232 -11.08 8.61 -12.81
CA GLU A 232 -10.06 7.56 -12.77
C GLU A 232 -9.47 7.48 -11.36
N ASN A 233 -9.15 6.25 -10.99
CA ASN A 233 -8.55 5.93 -9.72
C ASN A 233 -7.03 5.98 -9.88
N PHE A 234 -6.38 6.93 -9.23
CA PHE A 234 -4.94 7.14 -9.34
C PHE A 234 -4.13 6.35 -8.29
N GLY A 235 -4.77 5.66 -7.34
CA GLY A 235 -4.06 4.91 -6.30
C GLY A 235 -3.62 5.78 -5.11
N PRO A 236 -2.53 5.41 -4.39
CA PRO A 236 -2.18 5.95 -3.08
C PRO A 236 -1.35 7.25 -3.16
N TYR A 237 -1.92 8.27 -3.81
CA TYR A 237 -1.32 9.59 -3.90
C TYR A 237 -2.01 10.57 -2.94
N ASN A 238 -1.30 11.59 -2.48
CA ASN A 238 -1.95 12.68 -1.74
C ASN A 238 -2.76 13.58 -2.69
N SER A 239 -3.65 14.42 -2.15
CA SER A 239 -4.56 15.28 -2.95
C SER A 239 -3.84 16.12 -4.01
N LEU A 240 -2.66 16.66 -3.68
CA LEU A 240 -1.88 17.50 -4.59
C LEU A 240 -1.25 16.69 -5.74
N GLN A 241 -0.73 15.50 -5.45
CA GLN A 241 -0.21 14.57 -6.45
C GLN A 241 -1.33 14.02 -7.35
N ALA A 242 -2.51 13.77 -6.79
CA ALA A 242 -3.68 13.33 -7.53
C ALA A 242 -4.19 14.42 -8.49
N GLU A 243 -4.25 15.68 -8.04
CA GLU A 243 -4.57 16.82 -8.89
C GLU A 243 -3.53 17.01 -10.00
N LEU A 244 -2.24 16.87 -9.69
CA LEU A 244 -1.16 17.00 -10.67
C LEU A 244 -1.18 15.87 -11.72
N MET A 245 -1.51 14.64 -11.30
CA MET A 245 -1.72 13.48 -12.18
C MET A 245 -2.97 13.65 -13.06
N ALA A 246 -4.08 14.14 -12.49
CA ALA A 246 -5.29 14.46 -13.23
C ALA A 246 -5.01 15.51 -14.32
N LEU A 247 -4.28 16.59 -14.00
CA LEU A 247 -3.88 17.64 -14.93
C LEU A 247 -2.90 17.14 -16.01
N HIS A 248 -1.96 16.27 -15.65
CA HIS A 248 -1.03 15.66 -16.60
C HIS A 248 -1.76 14.76 -17.60
N ARG A 249 -2.74 13.98 -17.11
CA ARG A 249 -3.59 13.13 -17.95
C ARG A 249 -4.50 13.96 -18.85
N GLU A 250 -5.07 15.03 -18.32
CA GLU A 250 -5.90 15.98 -19.05
C GLU A 250 -5.15 16.57 -20.27
N LYS A 251 -3.89 16.97 -20.08
CA LYS A 251 -3.02 17.42 -21.18
C LYS A 251 -2.75 16.32 -22.21
N LYS A 252 -2.52 15.08 -21.79
CA LYS A 252 -2.25 13.94 -22.68
C LYS A 252 -3.48 13.58 -23.52
N THR A 253 -4.67 13.55 -22.93
CA THR A 253 -5.94 13.29 -23.62
C THR A 253 -6.26 14.40 -24.61
N ARG A 254 -6.01 15.67 -24.24
CA ARG A 254 -6.20 16.82 -25.14
C ARG A 254 -5.27 16.76 -26.36
N LEU A 255 -4.02 16.31 -26.18
CA LEU A 255 -3.09 16.10 -27.28
C LEU A 255 -3.50 14.93 -28.20
N GLN A 256 -4.06 13.85 -27.66
CA GLN A 256 -4.61 12.73 -28.45
C GLN A 256 -5.88 13.12 -29.22
N ILE A 257 -6.78 13.90 -28.63
CA ILE A 257 -7.97 14.40 -29.33
C ILE A 257 -7.56 15.38 -30.45
N ILE A 258 -6.60 16.27 -30.19
CA ILE A 258 -6.06 17.18 -31.21
C ILE A 258 -5.38 16.41 -32.35
N SER A 259 -4.68 15.30 -32.06
CA SER A 259 -4.08 14.46 -33.10
C SER A 259 -5.11 13.67 -33.91
N GLN A 260 -6.19 13.19 -33.29
CA GLN A 260 -7.31 12.56 -33.99
C GLN A 260 -8.08 13.56 -34.87
N ILE A 261 -8.35 14.78 -34.39
CA ILE A 261 -9.02 15.82 -35.18
C ILE A 261 -8.15 16.25 -36.36
N LYS A 262 -6.83 16.39 -36.16
CA LYS A 262 -5.89 16.67 -37.26
C LYS A 262 -5.83 15.52 -38.28
N GLY A 263 -5.86 14.26 -37.83
CA GLY A 263 -5.86 13.07 -38.70
C GLY A 263 -7.17 12.85 -39.47
N ILE A 264 -8.30 13.32 -38.94
CA ILE A 264 -9.58 13.32 -39.65
C ILE A 264 -9.60 14.41 -40.73
N CYS A 265 -9.07 15.61 -40.44
CA CYS A 265 -8.97 16.68 -41.44
C CYS A 265 -8.05 16.33 -42.61
N THR A 266 -6.96 15.58 -42.42
CA THR A 266 -6.11 15.14 -43.55
C THR A 266 -6.73 14.07 -44.43
N LYS A 267 -7.76 13.35 -43.96
CA LYS A 267 -8.48 12.35 -44.76
C LYS A 267 -9.67 12.92 -45.54
N THR A 268 -10.02 14.19 -45.34
CA THR A 268 -11.13 14.86 -46.05
C THR A 268 -10.64 15.74 -47.21
N TYR A 269 -9.33 15.82 -47.45
CA TYR A 269 -8.72 16.55 -48.58
C TYR A 269 -7.82 15.65 -49.46
N MET A 270 -8.08 14.34 -49.50
CA MET A 270 -7.67 13.42 -50.56
C MET A 270 -8.93 12.82 -51.18
#